data_AF-A0A5F0LL96-F1
#
_entry.id   AF-A0A5F0LL96-F1
#
_cell.length_a   1.000
_cell.length_b   1.000
_cell.length_c   1.000
_cell.angle_alpha   90.00
_cell.angle_beta   90.00
_cell.angle_gamma   90.00
#
_symmetry.space_group_name_H-M   'P 1'
#
loop_
_entity.id
_entity.type
_entity.pdbx_description
1 polymer ?
#
loop_
_entity_poly.entity_id
_entity_poly.type
_entity_poly.pdbx_seq_one_letter_code
_entity_poly.pdbx_strand_id
1 'polypeptide(L)' 'MSRPQIQEEAVSQVAGLLMEKLQPDGLAIVMEADHFCMHWRGVKDTESKMINSVMRGSFLRDANLRREFLALIRKG' A
#
# COMPACT_ATOMS: atom_id res chain seq x y z
N MET A 1 -5.80 5.18 20.44
CA MET A 1 -4.98 4.01 20.82
C MET A 1 -4.24 3.53 19.57
N SER A 2 -2.91 3.65 19.55
CA SER A 2 -2.10 3.12 18.45
C SER A 2 -1.96 1.62 18.64
N ARG A 3 -2.69 0.82 17.86
CA ARG A 3 -2.53 -0.63 17.85
C ARG A 3 -1.31 -0.96 16.97
N PRO A 4 -0.42 -1.86 17.40
CA PRO A 4 0.55 -2.46 16.48
C PRO A 4 -0.21 -3.03 15.28
N GLN A 5 0.22 -2.68 14.08
CA GLN A 5 -0.37 -3.17 12.83
C GLN A 5 0.73 -3.75 11.97
N ILE A 6 0.39 -4.81 11.26
CA ILE A 6 1.20 -5.35 10.17
C ILE A 6 0.82 -4.54 8.92
N GLN A 7 1.81 -4.01 8.20
CA GLN A 7 1.57 -3.08 7.08
C GLN A 7 0.70 -3.73 5.98
N GLU A 8 0.94 -5.01 5.70
CA GLU A 8 0.17 -5.85 4.77
C GLU A 8 -1.31 -5.93 5.14
N GLU A 9 -1.62 -6.04 6.43
CA GLU A 9 -2.99 -6.08 6.93
C GLU A 9 -3.63 -4.69 6.87
N ALA A 10 -2.89 -3.66 7.28
CA ALA A 10 -3.38 -2.28 7.28
C ALA A 10 -3.80 -1.83 5.88
N VAL A 11 -2.95 -2.05 4.87
CA VAL A 11 -3.27 -1.66 3.48
C VAL A 11 -4.48 -2.45 2.94
N SER A 12 -4.64 -3.71 3.33
CA SER A 12 -5.78 -4.55 2.93
C SER A 12 -7.08 -4.12 3.59
N GLN A 13 -7.04 -3.74 4.87
CA GLN A 13 -8.21 -3.23 5.61
C GLN A 13 -8.69 -1.89 5.03
N VAL A 14 -7.76 -0.97 4.75
CA VAL A 14 -8.09 0.31 4.10
C VAL A 14 -8.72 0.08 2.73
N ALA A 15 -8.16 -0.83 1.92
CA ALA A 15 -8.73 -1.17 0.62
C ALA A 15 -10.16 -1.74 0.76
N GLY A 16 -10.40 -2.63 1.72
CA GLY A 16 -11.73 -3.17 2.00
C GLY A 16 -12.73 -2.10 2.38
N LEU A 17 -12.36 -1.20 3.29
CA LEU A 17 -13.21 -0.09 3.73
C LEU A 17 -13.57 0.84 2.58
N LEU A 18 -12.60 1.21 1.74
CA LEU A 18 -12.85 2.09 0.59
C LEU A 18 -13.75 1.42 -0.45
N MET A 19 -13.56 0.14 -0.72
CA MET A 19 -14.46 -0.63 -1.60
C MET A 19 -15.89 -0.66 -1.06
N GLU A 20 -16.07 -0.86 0.26
CA GLU A 20 -17.39 -0.90 0.90
C GLU A 20 -18.09 0.46 0.87
N LYS A 21 -17.38 1.54 1.22
CA LYS A 21 -17.98 2.87 1.39
C LYS A 21 -18.20 3.61 0.08
N LEU A 22 -17.30 3.44 -0.89
CA LEU A 22 -17.31 4.22 -2.13
C LEU A 22 -17.84 3.42 -3.33
N GLN A 23 -17.90 2.09 -3.22
CA GLN A 23 -18.32 1.17 -4.28
C GLN A 23 -17.72 1.50 -5.67
N PRO A 24 -16.40 1.72 -5.78
CA PRO A 24 -15.80 2.12 -7.05
C PRO A 24 -15.68 0.91 -7.99
N ASP A 25 -15.66 1.19 -9.30
CA ASP A 25 -15.39 0.16 -10.32
C ASP A 25 -13.98 -0.43 -10.20
N GLY A 26 -13.04 0.33 -9.64
CA GLY A 26 -11.68 -0.11 -9.35
C GLY A 26 -11.00 0.73 -8.29
N LEU A 27 -10.04 0.12 -7.59
CA LEU A 27 -9.24 0.77 -6.55
C LEU A 27 -7.78 0.31 -6.68
N ALA A 28 -6.86 1.26 -6.56
CA ALA A 28 -5.43 1.03 -6.47
C ALA A 28 -4.84 1.81 -5.30
N ILE A 29 -4.10 1.12 -4.44
CA ILE A 29 -3.41 1.71 -3.29
C ILE A 29 -1.96 1.27 -3.36
N VAL A 30 -1.04 2.21 -3.16
CA VAL A 30 0.37 1.95 -2.84
C VAL A 30 0.66 2.61 -1.51
N MET A 31 1.26 1.85 -0.60
CA MET A 31 1.65 2.31 0.72
C MET A 31 3.15 2.09 0.86
N GLU A 32 3.88 3.17 1.15
CA GLU A 32 5.29 3.17 1.51
C GLU A 32 5.39 3.68 2.95
N ALA A 33 6.12 2.95 3.80
CA ALA A 33 6.40 3.40 5.15
C ALA A 33 7.76 2.94 5.65
N ASP A 34 8.30 3.72 6.58
CA ASP A 34 9.51 3.41 7.33
C ASP A 34 9.18 2.57 8.57
N HIS A 35 9.97 1.53 8.82
CA HIS A 35 9.84 0.68 10.00
C HIS A 35 10.81 1.12 11.10
N PHE A 36 10.42 2.14 11.89
CA PHE A 36 11.29 2.71 12.94
C PHE A 36 11.75 1.69 14.00
N CYS A 37 10.99 0.61 14.22
CA CYS A 37 11.40 -0.48 15.09
C CYS A 37 12.66 -1.21 14.59
N MET A 38 12.89 -1.27 13.27
CA MET A 38 14.09 -1.84 12.65
C MET A 38 15.25 -0.84 12.61
N HIS A 39 14.94 0.45 12.53
CA HIS A 39 15.93 1.54 12.60
C HIS A 39 16.60 1.65 13.98
N TRP A 40 15.81 1.55 15.06
CA TRP A 40 16.29 1.88 16.41
C TRP A 40 16.72 0.68 17.25
N ARG A 41 16.37 -0.56 16.87
CA ARG A 41 16.77 -1.79 17.58
C ARG A 41 17.15 -2.89 16.58
N GLY A 42 18.21 -3.64 16.87
CA GLY A 42 18.66 -4.76 16.03
C GLY A 42 19.62 -4.37 14.91
N VAL A 43 19.32 -4.77 13.67
CA VAL A 43 20.20 -4.76 12.49
C VAL A 43 20.63 -3.34 12.05
N LYS A 44 19.99 -2.28 12.57
CA LYS A 44 20.25 -0.86 12.23
C LYS A 44 20.18 -0.58 10.73
N ASP A 45 19.22 -1.22 10.08
CA ASP A 45 18.93 -0.93 8.69
C ASP A 45 18.24 0.44 8.61
N THR A 46 18.93 1.40 8.00
CA THR A 46 18.47 2.78 7.85
C THR A 46 17.81 3.03 6.51
N GLU A 47 17.80 2.03 5.62
CA GLU A 47 17.22 2.13 4.28
C GLU A 47 15.98 1.24 4.11
N SER A 48 15.57 0.50 5.16
CA SER A 48 14.43 -0.42 5.07
C SER A 48 13.10 0.32 4.85
N LYS A 49 12.72 0.46 3.59
CA LYS A 49 11.40 0.92 3.16
C LYS A 49 10.58 -0.29 2.73
N MET A 50 9.39 -0.43 3.32
CA MET A 50 8.44 -1.44 2.87
C MET A 50 7.40 -0.77 1.98
N ILE A 51 7.26 -1.30 0.77
CA ILE A 51 6.24 -0.87 -0.20
C ILE A 51 5.26 -2.01 -0.41
N ASN A 52 3.99 -1.76 -0.13
CA ASN A 52 2.90 -2.69 -0.43
C ASN A 52 1.93 -2.05 -1.41
N SER A 53 1.23 -2.88 -2.17
CA SER A 53 0.18 -2.41 -3.06
C SER A 53 -1.02 -3.32 -3.04
N VAL A 54 -2.21 -2.72 -3.21
CA VAL A 54 -3.48 -3.43 -3.30
C VAL A 54 -4.23 -2.92 -4.52
N MET A 55 -4.62 -3.86 -5.38
CA MET A 55 -5.40 -3.59 -6.59
C MET A 55 -6.74 -4.35 -6.52
N ARG A 56 -7.84 -3.68 -6.88
CA ARG A 56 -9.21 -4.24 -6.93
C ARG A 56 -9.94 -3.72 -8.16
N GLY A 57 -10.97 -4.46 -8.58
CA GLY A 57 -11.83 -4.08 -9.71
C GLY A 57 -11.04 -3.83 -11.00
N SER A 58 -11.33 -2.71 -11.68
CA SER A 58 -10.69 -2.33 -12.95
C SER A 58 -9.16 -2.33 -12.89
N PHE A 59 -8.53 -1.85 -11.81
CA PHE A 59 -7.07 -1.85 -11.67
C PHE A 59 -6.44 -3.25 -11.54
N LEU A 60 -7.22 -4.24 -11.08
CA LEU A 60 -6.77 -5.62 -11.04
C LEU A 60 -6.89 -6.28 -12.43
N ARG A 61 -7.99 -6.01 -13.14
CA ARG A 61 -8.34 -6.65 -14.42
C ARG A 61 -7.61 -6.04 -15.62
N ASP A 62 -7.38 -4.73 -15.61
CA ASP A 62 -6.72 -4.01 -16.69
C ASP A 62 -5.24 -3.75 -16.37
N ALA A 63 -4.36 -4.44 -17.12
CA ALA A 63 -2.91 -4.28 -16.99
C ALA A 63 -2.40 -2.92 -17.50
N ASN A 64 -3.07 -2.28 -18.46
CA ASN A 64 -2.70 -0.94 -18.95
C ASN A 64 -2.95 0.11 -17.86
N LEU A 65 -4.16 0.11 -17.30
CA LEU A 65 -4.53 1.02 -16.22
C LEU A 65 -3.59 0.87 -15.00
N ARG A 66 -3.28 -0.38 -14.63
CA ARG A 66 -2.31 -0.65 -13.55
C ARG A 66 -0.91 -0.11 -13.87
N ARG A 67 -0.44 -0.29 -15.11
CA ARG A 67 0.88 0.22 -15.53
C ARG A 67 0.94 1.74 -15.51
N GLU A 68 -0.10 2.42 -16.00
CA GLU A 68 -0.19 3.88 -15.98
C GLU A 68 -0.14 4.42 -14.55
N PHE A 69 -0.94 3.84 -13.65
CA PHE A 69 -0.94 4.20 -12.23
C PHE A 69 0.44 4.03 -11.58
N LEU A 70 1.08 2.86 -11.74
CA LEU A 70 2.41 2.61 -11.16
C LEU A 70 3.50 3.50 -11.78
N ALA A 71 3.35 3.89 -13.05
CA ALA A 71 4.27 4.80 -13.71
C ALA A 71 4.20 6.22 -13.15
N LEU A 72 3.03 6.67 -12.71
CA LEU A 72 2.85 7.99 -12.07
C LEU A 72 3.51 8.04 -10.68
N ILE A 73 3.49 6.94 -9.94
CA ILE A 73 4.03 6.86 -8.57
C ILE A 73 5.56 6.87 -8.55
N ARG A 74 6.23 6.26 -9.54
CA ARG A 74 7.70 6.24 -9.63
C ARG A 74 8.35 7.59 -9.91
N LYS A 75 7.57 8.65 -10.17
CA LYS A 75 8.10 10.01 -10.44
C LYS A 75 8.18 10.89 -9.18
N GLY A 76 7.76 10.39 -8.01
CA GLY A 76 7.84 11.09 -6.72
C GLY A 76 9.16 10.84 -6.01
#